data_AF-A0A956DBJ5-F1
#
_entry.id   AF-A0A956DBJ5-F1
#
_cell.length_a   1.000
_cell.length_b   1.000
_cell.length_c   1.000
_cell.angle_alpha   90.00
_cell.angle_beta   90.00
_cell.angle_gamma   90.00
#
_symmetry.space_group_name_H-M   'P 1'
#
loop_
_entity.id
_entity.type
_entity.pdbx_description
1 polymer ?
#
loop_
_entity_poly.entity_id
_entity_poly.type
_entity_poly.pdbx_seq_one_letter_code
_entity_poly.pdbx_strand_id
1 'polypeptide(L)'
;MLASVGLVGGCNRNVAPPRTVLAQYEGPVRSRDVITGLNIYQNVCSVCHAGRVNPEGYHWSPGQMRQQIRRGNRLMPPLGHELLSDAQVEAVLAYLVGTSAVEGALPPLTREDLARERDGRAATQVARERRREELVEELDPELRPAETPTSEGDGAGRSETGPTETGPTETGPAETGPAETGPAETGATGTETGADDELEPWPAEGSADALDPPQ
;
A
#
# COMPACT_ATOMS: atom_id res chain seq x y z
N MET A 1 -39.22 -31.02 -8.77
CA MET A 1 -38.30 -30.04 -9.39
C MET A 1 -38.40 -28.74 -8.60
N LEU A 2 -37.51 -28.55 -7.62
CA LEU A 2 -37.38 -27.29 -6.87
C LEU A 2 -36.20 -26.54 -7.51
N ALA A 3 -36.50 -25.47 -8.23
CA ALA A 3 -35.48 -24.58 -8.76
C ALA A 3 -35.06 -23.62 -7.65
N SER A 4 -33.92 -23.90 -7.04
CA SER A 4 -33.21 -22.96 -6.18
C SER A 4 -32.74 -21.77 -7.03
N VAL A 5 -33.45 -20.65 -6.93
CA VAL A 5 -32.98 -19.37 -7.44
C VAL A 5 -31.86 -18.90 -6.51
N GLY A 6 -30.63 -19.22 -6.88
CA GLY A 6 -29.43 -18.70 -6.23
C GLY A 6 -29.31 -17.20 -6.49
N LEU A 7 -29.79 -16.38 -5.56
CA LEU A 7 -29.45 -14.97 -5.49
C LEU A 7 -28.00 -14.84 -5.01
N VAL A 8 -27.03 -15.09 -5.90
CA VAL A 8 -25.63 -14.75 -5.64
C VAL A 8 -25.44 -13.26 -5.96
N GLY A 9 -26.04 -12.42 -5.11
CA GLY A 9 -25.82 -10.98 -5.12
C GLY A 9 -24.39 -10.69 -4.70
N GLY A 10 -23.48 -10.60 -5.68
CA GLY A 10 -22.07 -10.31 -5.46
C GLY A 10 -21.89 -8.91 -4.87
N CYS A 11 -21.76 -8.82 -3.55
CA CYS A 11 -21.32 -7.62 -2.82
C CYS A 11 -19.82 -7.30 -3.01
N ASN A 12 -19.18 -7.89 -4.02
CA ASN A 12 -17.73 -7.86 -4.23
C ASN A 12 -17.35 -7.39 -5.64
N ARG A 13 -18.19 -6.54 -6.25
CA ARG A 13 -17.85 -5.95 -7.56
C ARG A 13 -17.06 -4.69 -7.32
N ASN A 14 -15.75 -4.81 -7.47
CA ASN A 14 -14.85 -3.68 -7.69
C ASN A 14 -15.48 -2.76 -8.73
N VAL A 15 -15.59 -1.48 -8.40
CA VAL A 15 -16.13 -0.49 -9.34
C VAL A 15 -15.14 -0.38 -10.50
N ALA A 16 -15.64 -0.27 -11.74
CA ALA A 16 -14.74 -0.01 -12.86
C ALA A 16 -14.13 1.40 -12.70
N PRO A 17 -12.82 1.59 -12.97
CA PRO A 17 -12.22 2.91 -12.89
C PRO A 17 -12.87 3.87 -13.89
N PRO A 18 -12.77 5.19 -13.67
CA PRO A 18 -13.12 6.15 -14.70
C PRO A 18 -12.33 5.84 -15.99
N ARG A 19 -13.05 5.71 -17.10
CA ARG A 19 -12.48 5.39 -18.42
C ARG A 19 -11.60 6.51 -18.97
N THR A 20 -11.86 7.74 -18.55
CA THR A 20 -11.14 8.93 -18.97
C THR A 20 -10.77 9.75 -17.75
N VAL A 21 -9.47 9.92 -17.52
CA VAL A 21 -8.93 10.79 -16.48
C VAL A 21 -8.87 12.22 -17.01
N LEU A 22 -9.33 13.20 -16.21
CA LEU A 22 -9.15 14.60 -16.57
C LEU A 22 -7.69 14.99 -16.36
N ALA A 23 -7.15 15.81 -17.28
CA ALA A 23 -5.76 16.24 -17.25
C ALA A 23 -5.29 16.79 -15.88
N GLN A 24 -6.18 17.44 -15.14
CA GLN A 24 -5.88 17.99 -13.80
C GLN A 24 -5.59 16.93 -12.71
N TYR A 25 -5.99 15.68 -12.92
CA TYR A 25 -5.72 14.58 -11.99
C TYR A 25 -4.56 13.70 -12.42
N GLU A 26 -4.08 13.86 -13.64
CA GLU A 26 -3.04 13.03 -14.22
C GLU A 26 -1.69 13.21 -13.49
N GLY A 27 -0.84 12.20 -13.59
CA GLY A 27 0.53 12.24 -13.09
C GLY A 27 0.81 11.35 -11.88
N PRO A 28 2.09 11.24 -11.47
CA PRO A 28 2.54 10.32 -10.43
C PRO A 28 2.05 10.74 -9.04
N VAL A 29 2.10 9.83 -8.06
CA VAL A 29 1.85 10.16 -6.66
C VAL A 29 2.86 11.22 -6.18
N ARG A 30 2.39 12.24 -5.47
CA ARG A 30 3.21 13.40 -5.05
C ARG A 30 3.66 13.34 -3.58
N SER A 31 3.18 12.37 -2.81
CA SER A 31 3.54 12.19 -1.41
C SER A 31 4.28 10.88 -1.17
N ARG A 32 5.13 10.86 -0.14
CA ARG A 32 5.72 9.64 0.44
C ARG A 32 5.17 9.33 1.83
N ASP A 33 4.26 10.15 2.35
CA ASP A 33 3.77 10.03 3.71
C ASP A 33 2.69 8.95 3.84
N VAL A 34 3.15 7.70 3.89
CA VAL A 34 2.30 6.50 4.03
C VAL A 34 1.57 6.48 5.37
N ILE A 35 2.16 7.02 6.44
CA ILE A 35 1.58 6.98 7.78
C ILE A 35 0.39 7.94 7.87
N THR A 36 0.53 9.16 7.38
CA THR A 36 -0.59 10.09 7.27
C THR A 36 -1.68 9.52 6.35
N GLY A 37 -1.29 8.91 5.23
CA GLY A 37 -2.22 8.22 4.33
C GLY A 37 -3.04 7.12 4.99
N LEU A 38 -2.39 6.24 5.75
CA LEU A 38 -3.04 5.17 6.50
C LEU A 38 -4.02 5.74 7.53
N ASN A 39 -3.61 6.74 8.31
CA ASN A 39 -4.46 7.36 9.31
C ASN A 39 -5.71 7.98 8.69
N ILE A 40 -5.57 8.66 7.55
CA ILE A 40 -6.71 9.20 6.82
C ILE A 40 -7.60 8.08 6.30
N TYR A 41 -7.03 7.05 5.68
CA TYR A 41 -7.79 5.91 5.17
C TYR A 41 -8.62 5.25 6.27
N GLN A 42 -8.02 5.00 7.44
CA GLN A 42 -8.70 4.41 8.59
C GLN A 42 -9.85 5.28 9.09
N ASN A 43 -9.67 6.59 9.19
CA ASN A 43 -10.66 7.47 9.80
C ASN A 43 -11.74 7.97 8.83
N VAL A 44 -11.44 8.04 7.52
CA VAL A 44 -12.32 8.63 6.51
C VAL A 44 -12.86 7.58 5.55
N CYS A 45 -12.01 6.69 5.05
CA CYS A 45 -12.36 5.77 3.96
C CYS A 45 -12.91 4.43 4.47
N SER A 46 -12.34 3.91 5.55
CA SER A 46 -12.60 2.54 6.01
C SER A 46 -14.06 2.29 6.41
N VAL A 47 -14.76 3.33 6.87
CA VAL A 47 -16.18 3.28 7.26
C VAL A 47 -17.05 2.67 6.16
N CYS A 48 -16.73 2.98 4.90
CA CYS A 48 -17.44 2.45 3.74
C CYS A 48 -16.71 1.25 3.11
N HIS A 49 -15.38 1.28 3.05
CA HIS A 49 -14.58 0.32 2.28
C HIS A 49 -14.28 -1.00 3.02
N ALA A 50 -14.26 -1.01 4.36
CA ALA A 50 -13.89 -2.20 5.13
C ALA A 50 -14.80 -3.39 4.81
N GLY A 51 -14.23 -4.45 4.22
CA GLY A 51 -14.92 -5.70 3.88
C GLY A 51 -15.94 -5.61 2.73
N ARG A 52 -16.13 -4.43 2.11
CA ARG A 52 -17.07 -4.22 0.98
C ARG A 52 -16.35 -3.98 -0.34
N VAL A 53 -15.11 -3.56 -0.26
CA VAL A 53 -14.30 -3.14 -1.39
C VAL A 53 -12.88 -3.61 -1.10
N ASN A 54 -12.36 -4.57 -1.87
CA ASN A 54 -10.99 -5.05 -1.68
C ASN A 54 -10.02 -4.11 -2.42
N PRO A 55 -9.21 -3.30 -1.70
CA PRO A 55 -8.22 -2.43 -2.34
C PRO A 55 -7.21 -3.23 -3.17
N GLU A 56 -6.84 -4.45 -2.77
CA GLU A 56 -5.87 -5.29 -3.51
C GLU A 56 -6.35 -5.70 -4.91
N GLY A 57 -7.65 -5.58 -5.19
CA GLY A 57 -8.22 -5.88 -6.50
C GLY A 57 -8.33 -4.67 -7.43
N TYR A 58 -7.86 -3.48 -7.02
CA TYR A 58 -7.82 -2.29 -7.86
C TYR A 58 -6.41 -2.07 -8.41
N HIS A 59 -6.34 -2.06 -9.74
CA HIS A 59 -5.13 -1.76 -10.50
C HIS A 59 -5.27 -0.37 -11.13
N TRP A 60 -5.59 0.64 -10.31
CA TRP A 60 -5.92 1.97 -10.82
C TRP A 60 -4.68 2.84 -10.89
N SER A 61 -4.56 3.64 -11.93
CA SER A 61 -3.57 4.71 -11.96
C SER A 61 -3.83 5.74 -10.83
N PRO A 62 -2.81 6.49 -10.40
CA PRO A 62 -2.98 7.58 -9.44
C PRO A 62 -4.04 8.59 -9.89
N GLY A 63 -4.08 8.91 -11.19
CA GLY A 63 -5.06 9.85 -11.74
C GLY A 63 -6.50 9.36 -11.64
N GLN A 64 -6.74 8.07 -11.91
CA GLN A 64 -8.06 7.46 -11.72
C GLN A 64 -8.50 7.52 -10.26
N MET A 65 -7.59 7.20 -9.32
CA MET A 65 -7.89 7.22 -7.89
C MET A 65 -8.19 8.65 -7.39
N ARG A 66 -7.38 9.65 -7.77
CA ARG A 66 -7.65 11.06 -7.43
C ARG A 66 -9.00 11.50 -7.93
N GLN A 67 -9.30 11.20 -9.20
CA GLN A 67 -10.55 11.60 -9.81
C GLN A 67 -11.73 10.93 -9.11
N GLN A 68 -11.63 9.66 -8.75
CA GLN A 68 -12.67 8.95 -8.00
C GLN A 68 -12.88 9.57 -6.62
N ILE A 69 -11.81 9.89 -5.89
CA ILE A 69 -11.90 10.54 -4.57
C ILE A 69 -12.57 11.91 -4.69
N ARG A 70 -12.18 12.72 -5.70
CA ARG A 70 -12.62 14.12 -5.83
C ARG A 70 -14.01 14.27 -6.42
N ARG A 71 -14.34 13.47 -7.42
CA ARG A 71 -15.63 13.58 -8.15
C ARG A 71 -16.65 12.57 -7.68
N GLY A 72 -16.21 11.50 -7.03
CA GLY A 72 -17.08 10.41 -6.66
C GLY A 72 -17.70 9.73 -7.89
N ASN A 73 -18.72 8.93 -7.61
CA ASN A 73 -19.66 8.36 -8.55
C ASN A 73 -20.98 8.09 -7.80
N ARG A 74 -21.90 7.32 -8.39
CA ARG A 74 -23.19 6.99 -7.77
C ARG A 74 -23.11 6.16 -6.47
N LEU A 75 -21.97 5.52 -6.18
CA LEU A 75 -21.74 4.65 -5.02
C LEU A 75 -20.79 5.27 -3.98
N MET A 76 -19.90 6.16 -4.42
CA MET A 76 -18.96 6.87 -3.56
C MET A 76 -19.14 8.38 -3.78
N PRO A 77 -19.67 9.13 -2.80
CA PRO A 77 -19.82 10.58 -2.96
C PRO A 77 -18.45 11.28 -3.09
N PRO A 78 -18.40 12.46 -3.73
CA PRO A 78 -17.17 13.24 -3.85
C PRO A 78 -16.65 13.68 -2.48
N LEU A 79 -15.34 13.56 -2.27
CA LEU A 79 -14.63 14.11 -1.11
C LEU A 79 -13.95 15.41 -1.53
N GLY A 80 -14.61 16.53 -1.22
CA GLY A 80 -14.17 17.89 -1.53
C GLY A 80 -12.90 18.30 -0.79
N HIS A 81 -12.38 19.48 -1.13
CA HIS A 81 -11.14 20.01 -0.55
C HIS A 81 -11.31 20.40 0.92
N GLU A 82 -12.55 20.62 1.36
CA GLU A 82 -12.94 20.95 2.73
C GLU A 82 -12.77 19.75 3.68
N LEU A 83 -13.01 18.54 3.17
CA LEU A 83 -12.86 17.30 3.94
C LEU A 83 -11.44 16.72 3.81
N LEU A 84 -10.87 16.81 2.61
CA LEU A 84 -9.56 16.25 2.29
C LEU A 84 -8.79 17.25 1.42
N SER A 85 -7.72 17.85 1.92
CA SER A 85 -6.85 18.70 1.09
C SER A 85 -6.12 17.89 0.02
N ASP A 86 -5.53 18.54 -0.99
CA ASP A 86 -4.78 17.83 -2.04
C ASP A 86 -3.57 17.08 -1.49
N ALA A 87 -2.85 17.67 -0.53
CA ALA A 87 -1.74 16.99 0.13
C ALA A 87 -2.21 15.73 0.87
N GLN A 88 -3.38 15.79 1.52
CA GLN A 88 -3.97 14.64 2.20
C GLN A 88 -4.40 13.55 1.21
N VAL A 89 -4.96 13.91 0.06
CA VAL A 89 -5.26 12.94 -1.01
C VAL A 89 -3.99 12.26 -1.50
N GLU A 90 -2.89 13.00 -1.71
CA GLU A 90 -1.62 12.39 -2.13
C GLU A 90 -1.04 11.47 -1.05
N ALA A 91 -1.19 11.79 0.24
CA ALA A 91 -0.79 10.90 1.33
C ALA A 91 -1.63 9.60 1.31
N VAL A 92 -2.94 9.68 1.10
CA VAL A 92 -3.81 8.50 0.93
C VAL A 92 -3.35 7.67 -0.26
N LEU A 93 -3.05 8.29 -1.40
CA LEU A 93 -2.51 7.59 -2.57
C LEU A 93 -1.19 6.89 -2.26
N ALA A 94 -0.30 7.51 -1.46
CA ALA A 94 0.95 6.89 -1.04
C ALA A 94 0.70 5.60 -0.23
N TYR A 95 -0.29 5.61 0.67
CA TYR A 95 -0.72 4.40 1.38
C TYR A 95 -1.31 3.34 0.44
N LEU A 96 -2.16 3.75 -0.49
CA LEU A 96 -2.82 2.84 -1.43
C LEU A 96 -1.86 2.21 -2.45
N VAL A 97 -0.75 2.87 -2.77
CA VAL A 97 0.37 2.25 -3.50
C VAL A 97 0.96 1.10 -2.67
N GLY A 98 1.16 1.29 -1.37
CA GLY A 98 1.68 0.26 -0.47
C GLY A 98 0.77 -0.95 -0.31
N THR A 99 -0.54 -0.79 -0.54
CA THR A 99 -1.53 -1.89 -0.53
C THR A 99 -1.85 -2.44 -1.94
N SER A 100 -1.10 -2.01 -2.96
CA SER A 100 -1.30 -2.38 -4.36
C SER A 100 -2.65 -1.98 -4.98
N ALA A 101 -3.39 -1.07 -4.34
CA ALA A 101 -4.67 -0.55 -4.86
C ALA A 101 -4.50 0.56 -5.91
N VAL A 102 -3.30 1.14 -5.96
CA VAL A 102 -2.91 2.17 -6.91
C VAL A 102 -1.59 1.76 -7.55
N GLU A 103 -1.57 1.70 -8.87
CA GLU A 103 -0.39 1.38 -9.66
C GLU A 103 0.42 2.65 -9.93
N GLY A 104 1.35 2.95 -9.02
CA GLY A 104 2.24 4.09 -9.17
C GLY A 104 3.49 3.95 -8.32
N ALA A 105 4.51 4.74 -8.66
CA ALA A 105 5.69 4.86 -7.82
C ALA A 105 5.52 6.02 -6.84
N LEU A 106 6.03 5.83 -5.63
CA LEU A 106 6.24 6.94 -4.70
C LEU A 106 7.38 7.84 -5.23
N PRO A 107 7.36 9.16 -4.96
CA PRO A 107 8.49 10.06 -5.24
C PRO A 107 9.80 9.48 -4.68
N PRO A 108 11.00 9.77 -5.22
CA PRO A 108 12.25 9.24 -4.66
C PRO A 108 12.48 9.68 -3.21
N LEU A 109 13.19 8.85 -2.43
CA LEU A 109 13.60 9.21 -1.07
C LEU A 109 14.57 10.38 -1.10
N THR A 110 14.27 11.41 -0.29
CA THR A 110 15.20 12.51 -0.07
C THR A 110 16.10 12.23 1.13
N ARG A 111 17.20 13.01 1.26
CA ARG A 111 18.05 12.94 2.45
C ARG A 111 17.30 13.32 3.73
N GLU A 112 16.32 14.22 3.63
CA GLU A 112 15.49 14.64 4.76
C GLU A 112 14.55 13.50 5.20
N ASP A 113 13.99 12.75 4.24
CA ASP A 113 13.16 11.57 4.56
C ASP A 113 13.98 10.50 5.28
N LEU A 114 15.19 10.22 4.77
CA LEU A 114 16.11 9.27 5.40
C LEU A 114 16.52 9.70 6.81
N ALA A 115 16.76 11.00 7.02
CA ALA A 115 17.05 11.54 8.35
C ALA A 115 15.84 11.38 9.29
N ARG A 116 14.63 11.73 8.83
CA ARG A 116 13.38 11.56 9.60
C ARG A 116 13.12 10.11 9.97
N GLU A 117 13.35 9.17 9.06
CA GLU A 117 13.21 7.74 9.33
C GLU A 117 14.22 7.26 10.40
N ARG A 118 15.48 7.68 10.29
CA ARG A 118 16.51 7.34 11.29
C ARG A 118 16.15 7.88 12.66
N ASP A 119 15.74 9.15 12.73
CA ASP A 119 15.40 9.81 13.98
C ASP A 119 14.14 9.19 14.60
N GLY A 120 13.15 8.81 13.78
CA GLY A 120 11.96 8.08 14.22
C GLY A 120 12.26 6.67 14.74
N ARG A 121 13.20 5.93 14.12
CA ARG A 121 13.66 4.63 14.62
C ARG A 121 14.35 4.78 15.97
N ALA A 122 15.22 5.78 16.11
CA ALA A 122 15.89 6.08 17.38
C ALA A 122 14.86 6.43 18.48
N ALA A 123 13.88 7.28 18.19
CA ALA A 123 12.81 7.61 19.13
C ALA A 123 11.98 6.37 19.53
N THR A 124 11.66 5.50 18.58
CA THR A 124 10.93 4.25 18.84
C THR A 124 11.73 3.31 19.75
N GLN A 125 13.04 3.20 19.52
CA GLN A 125 13.92 2.41 20.37
C GLN A 125 13.95 2.94 21.81
N VAL A 126 14.14 4.24 22.00
CA VAL A 126 14.13 4.88 23.32
C VAL A 126 12.79 4.65 24.03
N ALA A 127 11.66 4.78 23.33
CA ALA A 127 10.34 4.50 23.90
C ALA A 127 10.18 3.03 24.32
N ARG A 128 10.72 2.09 23.54
CA ARG A 128 10.71 0.66 23.86
C ARG A 128 11.58 0.34 25.07
N GLU A 129 12.75 0.96 25.17
CA GLU A 129 13.67 0.81 26.31
C GLU A 129 13.02 1.33 27.60
N ARG A 130 12.44 2.53 27.59
CA ARG A 130 11.69 3.06 28.75
C ARG A 130 10.55 2.16 29.17
N ARG A 131 9.74 1.67 28.21
CA ARG A 131 8.67 0.71 28.51
C ARG A 131 9.23 -0.59 29.09
N ARG A 132 10.39 -1.05 28.63
CA ARG A 132 11.04 -2.25 29.18
C ARG A 132 11.49 -2.01 30.62
N GLU A 133 12.07 -0.86 30.93
CA GLU A 133 12.46 -0.49 32.29
C GLU A 133 11.24 -0.39 33.22
N GLU A 134 10.15 0.23 32.75
CA GLU A 134 8.87 0.29 33.47
C GLU A 134 8.30 -1.11 33.72
N LEU A 135 8.33 -2.00 32.71
CA LEU A 135 7.90 -3.39 32.87
C LEU A 135 8.81 -4.21 33.80
N VAL A 136 10.12 -3.89 33.88
CA VAL A 136 11.06 -4.54 34.81
C VAL A 136 10.79 -4.10 36.25
N GLU A 137 10.38 -2.85 36.46
CA GLU A 137 9.95 -2.34 37.78
C GLU A 137 8.59 -2.94 38.21
N GLU A 138 7.71 -3.26 37.24
CA GLU A 138 6.38 -3.83 37.49
C GLU A 138 6.37 -5.37 37.61
N LEU A 139 7.48 -6.06 37.30
CA LEU A 139 7.62 -7.51 37.47
C LEU A 139 7.80 -7.87 38.96
N ASP A 140 6.95 -8.78 39.45
CA ASP A 140 6.99 -9.30 40.83
C ASP A 140 8.41 -9.81 41.19
N PRO A 141 9.01 -9.38 42.31
CA PRO A 141 10.37 -9.75 42.69
C PRO A 141 10.61 -11.26 42.79
N GLU A 142 9.56 -12.08 42.92
CA GLU A 142 9.67 -13.55 42.98
C GLU A 142 9.94 -14.22 41.61
N LEU A 143 9.82 -13.50 40.49
CA LEU A 143 10.13 -14.00 39.13
C LEU A 143 11.50 -13.51 38.61
N ARG A 144 12.31 -12.87 39.45
CA ARG A 144 13.68 -12.46 39.09
C ARG A 144 14.52 -13.71 38.81
N PRO A 145 15.28 -13.77 37.69
CA PRO A 145 16.30 -14.78 37.53
C PRO A 145 17.23 -14.71 38.74
N ALA A 146 17.44 -15.83 39.43
CA ALA A 146 18.26 -15.87 40.63
C ALA A 146 19.68 -15.37 40.30
N GLU A 147 20.03 -14.19 40.82
CA GLU A 147 21.40 -13.70 40.75
C GLU A 147 22.23 -14.59 41.67
N THR A 148 23.11 -15.40 41.08
CA THR A 148 24.05 -16.23 41.84
C THR A 148 25.00 -15.31 42.60
N PRO A 149 25.05 -15.34 43.94
CA PRO A 149 25.98 -14.51 44.68
C PRO A 149 27.41 -15.03 44.47
N THR A 150 28.29 -14.17 43.96
CA THR A 150 29.73 -14.37 43.96
C THR A 150 30.23 -14.40 45.40
N SER A 151 30.63 -15.58 45.89
CA SER A 151 31.30 -15.75 47.17
C SER A 151 32.73 -15.26 47.05
N GLU A 152 33.08 -14.21 47.80
CA GLU A 152 34.47 -13.83 48.05
C GLU A 152 35.14 -14.94 48.89
N GLY A 153 36.14 -15.59 48.31
CA GLY A 153 36.97 -16.60 48.94
C GLY A 153 38.43 -16.38 48.54
N ASP A 154 39.21 -15.90 49.50
CA ASP A 154 40.65 -15.65 49.42
C ASP A 154 41.43 -16.95 49.14
N GLY A 155 42.38 -16.93 48.18
CA GLY A 155 43.40 -17.99 48.08
C GLY A 155 43.75 -18.49 46.68
N ALA A 156 44.82 -17.93 46.12
CA ALA A 156 45.81 -18.57 45.25
C ALA A 156 45.35 -19.58 44.16
N GLY A 157 45.52 -19.15 42.91
CA GLY A 157 46.19 -19.98 41.90
C GLY A 157 45.33 -20.60 40.80
N ARG A 158 45.76 -20.27 39.56
CA ARG A 158 45.75 -21.13 38.36
C ARG A 158 44.47 -21.15 37.51
N SER A 159 44.59 -20.48 36.36
CA SER A 159 44.00 -20.77 35.04
C SER A 159 42.62 -21.42 35.00
N GLU A 160 41.59 -20.62 34.76
CA GLU A 160 40.32 -21.11 34.26
C GLU A 160 40.40 -21.33 32.74
N THR A 161 40.46 -22.59 32.34
CA THR A 161 39.86 -23.01 31.06
C THR A 161 38.34 -22.96 31.25
N GLY A 162 37.71 -21.88 30.80
CA GLY A 162 36.25 -21.79 30.72
C GLY A 162 35.70 -22.78 29.68
N PRO A 163 34.46 -23.26 29.86
CA PRO A 163 33.83 -24.18 28.92
C PRO A 163 33.65 -23.51 27.56
N THR A 164 33.96 -24.25 26.49
CA THR A 164 33.55 -23.91 25.14
C THR A 164 32.02 -23.95 25.09
N GLU A 165 31.37 -22.81 25.29
CA GLU A 165 29.96 -22.66 24.93
C GLU A 165 29.88 -22.60 23.40
N THR A 166 29.50 -23.74 22.84
CA THR A 166 28.96 -23.82 21.49
C THR A 166 27.63 -23.08 21.50
N GLY A 167 27.67 -21.78 21.18
CA GLY A 167 26.46 -21.05 20.85
C GLY A 167 25.75 -21.72 19.67
N PRO A 168 24.40 -21.68 19.62
CA PRO A 168 23.69 -22.19 18.46
C PRO A 168 24.21 -21.48 17.21
N THR A 169 24.61 -22.25 16.21
CA THR A 169 24.84 -21.71 14.88
C THR A 169 23.51 -21.14 14.40
N GLU A 170 23.37 -19.82 14.44
CA GLU A 170 22.28 -19.13 13.79
C GLU A 170 22.41 -19.40 12.29
N THR A 171 21.71 -20.41 11.83
CA THR A 171 21.37 -20.56 10.43
C THR A 171 20.35 -19.47 10.15
N GLY A 172 20.85 -18.28 9.79
CA GLY A 172 20.01 -17.26 9.18
C GLY A 172 19.34 -17.84 7.93
N PRO A 173 18.11 -17.39 7.59
CA PRO A 173 17.51 -17.78 6.33
C PRO A 173 18.46 -17.43 5.20
N ALA A 174 18.69 -18.38 4.29
CA ALA A 174 19.45 -18.11 3.08
C ALA A 174 18.76 -16.98 2.33
N GLU A 175 19.47 -15.87 2.14
CA GLU A 175 19.08 -14.79 1.24
C GLU A 175 18.90 -15.38 -0.16
N THR A 176 17.67 -15.75 -0.49
CA THR A 176 17.27 -16.00 -1.88
C THR A 176 16.92 -14.64 -2.44
N GLY A 177 17.96 -13.90 -2.84
CA GLY A 177 17.78 -12.76 -3.73
C GLY A 177 17.10 -13.25 -5.02
N PRO A 178 16.21 -12.45 -5.63
CA PRO A 178 15.72 -12.78 -6.96
C PRO A 178 16.92 -12.91 -7.91
N ALA A 179 16.95 -13.98 -8.68
CA ALA A 179 17.91 -14.12 -9.76
C ALA A 179 17.69 -12.96 -10.74
N GLU A 180 18.74 -12.16 -10.94
CA GLU A 180 18.83 -11.19 -12.03
C GLU A 180 18.63 -11.95 -13.35
N THR A 181 17.41 -11.94 -13.85
CA THR A 181 17.11 -12.30 -15.23
C THR A 181 17.03 -10.99 -16.00
N GLY A 182 18.17 -10.59 -16.55
CA GLY A 182 18.20 -9.52 -17.54
C GLY A 182 17.32 -9.92 -18.74
N PRO A 183 16.68 -8.97 -19.42
CA PRO A 183 15.98 -9.27 -20.66
C PRO A 183 16.99 -9.81 -21.68
N ALA A 184 16.68 -10.98 -22.24
CA ALA A 184 17.34 -11.45 -23.44
C ALA A 184 16.93 -10.54 -24.60
N GLU A 185 17.90 -9.78 -25.10
CA GLU A 185 17.85 -9.14 -26.41
C GLU A 185 17.48 -10.21 -27.46
N THR A 186 16.25 -10.16 -27.97
CA THR A 186 15.92 -10.79 -29.24
C THR A 186 15.31 -9.74 -30.15
N GLY A 187 16.04 -9.51 -31.23
CA GLY A 187 15.87 -8.38 -32.12
C GLY A 187 14.58 -8.38 -32.91
N ALA A 188 14.25 -7.17 -33.33
CA ALA A 188 13.32 -6.91 -34.41
C ALA A 188 13.70 -7.70 -35.66
N THR A 189 12.72 -8.45 -36.17
CA THR A 189 12.46 -8.66 -37.60
C THR A 189 10.92 -8.56 -37.69
N GLY A 190 10.30 -7.55 -38.29
CA GLY A 190 10.40 -7.24 -39.72
C GLY A 190 10.07 -8.53 -40.46
N THR A 191 8.86 -8.79 -40.96
CA THR A 191 8.19 -8.02 -42.02
C THR A 191 6.80 -8.68 -42.27
N GLU A 192 5.92 -7.95 -42.96
CA GLU A 192 4.94 -8.39 -43.96
C GLU A 192 3.69 -9.21 -43.53
N THR A 193 2.50 -8.60 -43.48
CA THR A 193 1.47 -8.40 -44.55
C THR A 193 0.33 -9.42 -44.47
N GLY A 194 -0.91 -8.93 -44.61
CA GLY A 194 -2.12 -9.74 -44.84
C GLY A 194 -3.30 -9.20 -44.03
N ALA A 195 -4.07 -8.27 -44.59
CA ALA A 195 -5.33 -8.57 -45.28
C ALA A 195 -6.48 -8.69 -44.26
N ASP A 196 -7.22 -7.61 -44.08
CA ASP A 196 -8.61 -7.46 -44.59
C ASP A 196 -9.58 -8.20 -43.66
N ASP A 197 -10.36 -7.47 -42.86
CA ASP A 197 -11.83 -7.60 -42.88
C ASP A 197 -12.53 -6.56 -41.98
N GLU A 198 -13.31 -5.72 -42.64
CA GLU A 198 -14.65 -5.25 -42.26
C GLU A 198 -14.85 -4.43 -40.97
N LEU A 199 -14.72 -3.12 -41.18
CA LEU A 199 -15.27 -2.05 -40.35
C LEU A 199 -16.72 -1.78 -40.81
N GLU A 200 -17.73 -2.27 -40.10
CA GLU A 200 -19.12 -1.87 -40.36
C GLU A 200 -19.46 -0.52 -39.66
N PRO A 201 -19.92 0.49 -40.41
CA PRO A 201 -20.20 1.83 -39.90
C PRO A 201 -21.59 1.94 -39.26
N TRP A 202 -21.64 2.64 -38.12
CA TRP A 202 -22.87 3.06 -37.47
C TRP A 202 -23.55 4.18 -38.30
N PRO A 203 -24.88 4.15 -38.51
CA PRO A 203 -25.56 5.29 -39.11
C PRO A 203 -25.66 6.45 -38.11
N ALA A 204 -25.19 7.61 -38.56
CA ALA A 204 -25.52 8.89 -37.97
C ALA A 204 -26.85 9.36 -38.54
N GLU A 205 -27.84 9.58 -37.68
CA GLU A 205 -29.03 10.34 -38.02
C GLU A 205 -29.23 11.46 -36.99
N GLY A 206 -28.90 12.66 -37.46
CA GLY A 206 -29.30 13.92 -36.85
C GLY A 206 -29.83 14.82 -37.96
N SER A 207 -31.07 15.27 -37.81
CA SER A 207 -31.67 16.45 -38.47
C SER A 207 -33.10 16.57 -37.93
N ALA A 208 -33.37 17.45 -36.97
CA ALA A 208 -33.73 18.86 -37.20
C ALA A 208 -35.15 19.02 -37.76
N ASP A 209 -36.15 18.92 -36.87
CA ASP A 209 -37.49 19.45 -37.13
C ASP A 209 -37.49 20.96 -36.81
N ALA A 210 -37.28 21.74 -37.85
CA ALA A 210 -37.65 23.15 -37.90
C ALA A 210 -38.93 23.26 -38.74
N LEU A 211 -40.00 23.69 -38.07
CA LEU A 211 -41.01 24.66 -38.51
C LEU A 211 -41.38 24.69 -40.00
N ASP A 212 -42.64 24.38 -40.29
CA ASP A 212 -43.39 25.07 -41.35
C ASP A 212 -44.80 25.45 -40.81
N PRO A 213 -45.24 26.72 -40.90
CA PRO A 213 -46.66 27.14 -40.82
C PRO A 213 -47.42 26.67 -42.10
N PRO A 214 -48.69 27.03 -42.45
CA PRO A 214 -49.57 28.11 -41.97
C PRO A 214 -51.08 27.77 -41.83
N GLN A 215 -51.83 28.84 -41.53
CA GLN A 215 -53.30 29.09 -41.47
C GLN A 215 -53.87 29.17 -40.05
#